data_AF-A0A9D6SCC7-F1
#
_entry.id   AF-A0A9D6SCC7-F1
#
_cell.length_a   1.000
_cell.length_b   1.000
_cell.length_c   1.000
_cell.angle_alpha   90.00
_cell.angle_beta   90.00
_cell.angle_gamma   90.00
#
_symmetry.space_group_name_H-M   'P 1'
#
loop_
_entity.id
_entity.type
_entity.pdbx_description
1 polymer ?
#
loop_
_entity_poly.entity_id
_entity_poly.type
_entity_poly.pdbx_seq_one_letter_code
_entity_poly.pdbx_strand_id
1 'polypeptide(L)'
;LVLFMAGAEVERIGQALLEAGLSGETPAALIESGSLPEETVRRGSLRELRGLAADRASGPALLIIGRTVGLSDSLRSGRMNGRGRGDAAIAALAKRWEERTERMHGGAG
;
A
#
# COMPACT_ATOMS: atom_id res chain seq x y z
N LEU A 1 6.46 -14.45 -5.25
CA LEU A 1 7.33 -14.59 -4.06
C LEU A 1 7.12 -13.38 -3.15
N VAL A 2 7.06 -13.59 -1.84
CA VAL A 2 7.01 -12.52 -0.83
C VAL A 2 8.08 -12.81 0.21
N LEU A 3 8.94 -11.83 0.49
CA LEU A 3 10.07 -11.95 1.40
C LEU A 3 9.93 -10.92 2.52
N PHE A 4 10.07 -11.40 3.75
CA PHE A 4 10.06 -10.58 4.96
C PHE A 4 11.49 -10.22 5.36
N MET A 5 11.65 -9.06 6.00
CA MET A 5 12.95 -8.55 6.47
C MET A 5 14.00 -8.44 5.35
N ALA A 6 13.53 -8.21 4.11
CA ALA A 6 14.38 -8.22 2.94
C ALA A 6 15.20 -6.93 2.77
N GLY A 7 14.91 -5.87 3.55
CA GLY A 7 15.39 -4.51 3.31
C GLY A 7 16.91 -4.38 3.13
N ALA A 8 17.71 -4.97 4.02
CA ALA A 8 19.17 -4.94 3.91
C ALA A 8 19.74 -5.90 2.85
N GLU A 9 18.94 -6.88 2.44
CA GLU A 9 19.37 -8.02 1.61
C GLU A 9 18.85 -7.93 0.16
N VAL A 10 18.13 -6.87 -0.20
CA VAL A 10 17.45 -6.73 -1.50
C VAL A 10 18.39 -6.97 -2.68
N GLU A 11 19.60 -6.39 -2.62
CA GLU A 11 20.61 -6.56 -3.68
C GLU A 11 21.07 -8.02 -3.78
N ARG A 12 21.40 -8.65 -2.65
CA ARG A 12 21.85 -10.05 -2.60
C ARG A 12 20.77 -11.02 -3.07
N ILE A 13 19.52 -10.79 -2.65
CA ILE A 13 18.36 -11.57 -3.07
C ILE A 13 18.13 -11.43 -4.58
N GLY A 14 18.16 -10.20 -5.10
CA GLY A 14 17.98 -9.94 -6.53
C GLY A 14 19.01 -10.70 -7.37
N GLN A 15 20.27 -10.61 -6.97
CA GLN A 15 21.37 -11.30 -7.65
C GLN A 15 21.21 -12.82 -7.62
N ALA A 16 20.90 -13.40 -6.45
CA ALA A 16 20.70 -14.84 -6.31
C ALA A 16 19.53 -15.35 -7.17
N LEU A 17 18.45 -14.57 -7.31
CA LEU A 17 17.31 -14.94 -8.14
C LEU A 17 17.64 -14.86 -9.64
N LEU A 18 18.42 -13.88 -10.07
CA LEU A 18 18.93 -13.80 -11.45
C LEU A 18 19.82 -15.00 -11.78
N GLU A 19 20.73 -15.36 -10.87
CA GLU A 19 21.62 -16.53 -11.01
C GLU A 19 20.85 -17.85 -11.04
N ALA A 20 19.76 -17.94 -10.29
CA ALA A 20 18.83 -19.08 -10.32
C ALA A 20 17.97 -19.14 -11.61
N GLY A 21 18.13 -18.20 -12.55
CA GLY A 21 17.45 -18.20 -13.85
C GLY A 21 16.13 -17.43 -13.89
N LEU A 22 15.80 -16.65 -12.85
CA LEU A 22 14.61 -15.80 -12.90
C LEU A 22 14.87 -14.62 -13.86
N SER A 23 13.90 -14.33 -14.73
CA SER A 23 14.04 -13.25 -15.71
C SER A 23 14.26 -11.90 -15.02
N GLY A 24 15.22 -11.12 -15.51
CA GLY A 24 15.47 -9.75 -15.03
C GLY A 24 14.30 -8.79 -15.24
N GLU A 25 13.38 -9.10 -16.16
CA GLU A 25 12.13 -8.34 -16.38
C GLU A 25 11.03 -8.69 -15.37
N THR A 26 11.26 -9.67 -14.48
CA THR A 26 10.24 -10.09 -13.51
C THR A 26 9.86 -8.89 -12.63
N PRO A 27 8.58 -8.48 -12.58
CA PRO A 27 8.18 -7.33 -11.79
C PRO A 27 8.48 -7.53 -10.30
N ALA A 28 8.92 -6.46 -9.64
CA ALA A 28 9.25 -6.45 -8.23
C ALA A 28 8.78 -5.17 -7.54
N ALA A 29 8.45 -5.27 -6.26
CA ALA A 29 8.08 -4.16 -5.40
C ALA A 29 8.74 -4.28 -4.03
N LEU A 30 9.34 -3.20 -3.58
CA LEU A 30 9.84 -3.01 -2.22
C LEU A 30 8.86 -2.09 -1.48
N ILE A 31 8.30 -2.60 -0.38
CA ILE A 31 7.31 -1.89 0.45
C ILE A 31 7.91 -1.72 1.83
N GLU A 32 7.98 -0.51 2.34
CA GLU A 32 8.44 -0.22 3.70
C GLU A 32 7.31 0.38 4.52
N SER A 33 7.32 0.12 5.83
CA SER A 33 6.32 0.66 6.75
C SER A 33 4.89 0.44 6.24
N GLY A 34 4.63 -0.73 5.66
CA GLY A 34 3.38 -1.01 4.96
C GLY A 34 2.15 -0.79 5.84
N SER A 35 1.10 -0.23 5.26
CA SER A 35 -0.15 0.18 5.93
C SER A 35 -0.02 1.33 6.96
N LEU A 36 1.17 1.94 7.10
CA LEU A 36 1.37 3.15 7.90
C LEU A 36 1.31 4.41 7.03
N PRO A 37 1.05 5.60 7.61
CA PRO A 37 1.05 6.87 6.87
C PRO A 37 2.34 7.15 6.08
N GLU A 38 3.48 6.69 6.61
CA GLU A 38 4.82 6.81 6.03
C GLU A 38 5.19 5.66 5.07
N GLU A 39 4.20 4.87 4.61
CA GLU A 39 4.42 3.79 3.63
C GLU A 39 5.12 4.31 2.36
N THR A 40 6.24 3.68 2.02
CA THR A 40 6.91 3.86 0.73
C THR A 40 6.81 2.60 -0.10
N VAL A 41 6.40 2.75 -1.36
CA VAL A 41 6.32 1.65 -2.33
C VAL A 41 7.17 1.98 -3.55
N ARG A 42 8.25 1.24 -3.72
CA ARG A 42 9.18 1.35 -4.85
C ARG A 42 8.96 0.14 -5.77
N ARG A 43 8.70 0.38 -7.05
CA ARG A 43 8.39 -0.67 -8.04
C ARG A 43 9.35 -0.62 -9.22
N GLY A 44 9.60 -1.77 -9.81
CA GLY A 44 10.41 -1.92 -11.01
C GLY A 44 10.49 -3.39 -11.40
N SER A 45 11.57 -3.75 -12.06
CA SER A 45 11.93 -5.11 -12.43
C SER A 45 12.98 -5.69 -11.49
N LEU A 46 13.19 -7.00 -11.55
CA LEU A 46 14.21 -7.72 -10.78
C LEU A 46 15.61 -7.12 -11.00
N ARG A 47 15.92 -6.67 -12.23
CA ARG A 47 17.20 -6.03 -12.56
C ARG A 47 17.37 -4.65 -11.93
N GLU A 48 16.27 -3.97 -11.64
CA GLU A 48 16.26 -2.62 -11.07
C GLU A 48 16.31 -2.62 -9.54
N LEU A 49 16.19 -3.79 -8.89
CA LEU A 49 16.13 -3.92 -7.43
C LEU A 49 17.25 -3.18 -6.69
N ARG A 50 18.47 -3.21 -7.23
CA ARG A 50 19.60 -2.48 -6.66
C ARG A 50 19.34 -0.97 -6.59
N GLY A 51 18.79 -0.39 -7.65
CA GLY A 51 18.39 1.01 -7.67
C GLY A 51 17.21 1.29 -6.76
N LEU A 52 16.25 0.36 -6.68
CA LEU A 52 15.11 0.47 -5.78
C LEU A 52 15.51 0.43 -4.30
N ALA A 53 16.68 -0.10 -3.94
CA ALA A 53 17.18 -0.17 -2.56
C ALA A 53 18.28 0.86 -2.23
N ALA A 54 18.58 1.80 -3.15
CA ALA A 54 19.68 2.75 -3.01
C ALA A 54 19.57 3.61 -1.74
N ASP A 55 18.37 4.10 -1.45
CA ASP A 55 18.03 4.63 -0.12
C ASP A 55 17.73 3.44 0.77
N ARG A 56 18.71 3.06 1.61
CA ARG A 56 18.64 1.90 2.50
C ARG A 56 17.29 1.88 3.18
N ALA A 57 16.59 0.75 3.02
CA ALA A 57 15.40 0.51 3.80
C ALA A 57 15.76 0.40 5.28
N SER A 58 15.54 1.49 6.00
CA SER A 58 15.95 1.63 7.41
C SER A 58 14.91 1.03 8.35
N GLY A 59 13.71 0.77 7.84
CA GLY A 59 12.57 0.22 8.57
C GLY A 59 12.16 -1.18 8.08
N PRO A 60 11.09 -1.75 8.66
CA PRO A 60 10.55 -3.04 8.24
C PRO A 60 10.12 -2.99 6.77
N ALA A 61 10.63 -3.93 5.98
CA ALA A 61 10.42 -3.98 4.55
C ALA A 61 9.98 -5.36 4.04
N LEU A 62 9.07 -5.34 3.07
CA LEU A 62 8.61 -6.49 2.29
C LEU A 62 9.12 -6.37 0.85
N LEU A 63 9.66 -7.46 0.32
CA LEU A 63 10.01 -7.57 -1.10
C LEU A 63 9.05 -8.56 -1.76
N ILE A 64 8.31 -8.08 -2.76
CA ILE A 64 7.37 -8.87 -3.56
C ILE A 64 7.92 -9.00 -4.96
N ILE A 65 7.98 -10.22 -5.50
CA ILE A 65 8.48 -10.51 -6.85
C ILE A 65 7.45 -11.37 -7.60
N GLY A 66 7.02 -10.88 -8.76
CA GLY A 66 6.10 -11.55 -9.68
C GLY A 66 5.03 -10.63 -10.27
N ARG A 67 4.22 -11.17 -11.21
CA ARG A 67 3.23 -10.41 -11.98
C ARG A 67 2.16 -9.70 -11.13
N THR A 68 1.94 -10.13 -9.89
CA THR A 68 1.00 -9.51 -8.96
C THR A 68 1.36 -8.05 -8.63
N VAL A 69 2.64 -7.66 -8.76
CA VAL A 69 3.09 -6.28 -8.57
C VAL A 69 2.34 -5.31 -9.50
N GLY A 70 2.13 -5.70 -10.77
CA GLY A 70 1.43 -4.87 -11.75
C GLY A 70 -0.09 -4.74 -11.53
N LEU A 71 -0.68 -5.57 -10.68
CA LEU A 71 -2.13 -5.50 -10.37
C LEU A 71 -2.44 -4.44 -9.31
N SER A 72 -1.43 -4.01 -8.55
CA SER A 72 -1.62 -3.13 -7.38
C SER A 72 -2.25 -1.78 -7.74
N ASP A 73 -1.85 -1.17 -8.85
CA ASP A 73 -2.33 0.17 -9.25
C ASP A 73 -3.79 0.13 -9.71
N SER A 74 -4.18 -0.92 -10.44
CA SER A 74 -5.56 -1.12 -10.89
C SER A 74 -6.52 -1.31 -9.71
N LEU A 75 -6.09 -2.04 -8.67
CA LEU A 75 -6.90 -2.27 -7.47
C LEU A 75 -6.99 -1.03 -6.56
N ARG A 76 -5.95 -0.20 -6.52
CA ARG A 76 -5.96 1.06 -5.74
C ARG A 76 -6.92 2.07 -6.36
N SER A 77 -6.93 2.17 -7.69
CA SER A 77 -7.88 3.00 -8.45
C SER A 77 -9.34 2.62 -8.16
N GLY A 78 -9.65 1.32 -8.16
CA GLY A 78 -10.99 0.82 -7.82
C GLY A 78 -11.47 1.21 -6.40
N ARG A 79 -10.55 1.32 -5.42
CA ARG A 79 -10.86 1.76 -4.06
C ARG A 79 -11.11 3.27 -3.95
N MET A 80 -10.46 4.10 -4.78
CA MET A 80 -10.69 5.55 -4.78
C MET A 80 -12.07 5.92 -5.33
N ASN A 81 -12.65 5.11 -6.23
CA ASN A 81 -14.02 5.29 -6.70
C ASN A 81 -15.11 5.00 -5.64
N GLY A 82 -14.76 4.32 -4.54
CA GLY A 82 -15.70 3.96 -3.46
C GLY A 82 -15.63 4.86 -2.22
N ARG A 83 -14.49 5.51 -1.96
CA ARG A 83 -14.22 6.22 -0.70
C ARG A 83 -15.14 7.43 -0.47
N GLY A 84 -15.39 8.23 -1.52
CA GLY A 84 -16.29 9.38 -1.42
C GLY A 84 -17.76 9.03 -1.10
N ARG A 85 -18.19 7.79 -1.36
CA ARG A 85 -19.57 7.34 -1.08
C ARG A 85 -19.76 6.99 0.41
N GLY A 86 -18.72 6.43 1.05
CA GLY A 86 -18.74 6.10 2.48
C GLY A 86 -18.66 7.34 3.36
N ASP A 87 -17.76 8.26 3.03
CA ASP A 87 -17.57 9.51 3.78
C ASP A 87 -18.83 10.38 3.75
N ALA A 88 -19.49 10.48 2.59
CA ALA A 88 -20.77 11.17 2.44
C ALA A 88 -21.90 10.52 3.25
N ALA A 89 -21.94 9.18 3.33
CA ALA A 89 -22.95 8.48 4.10
C ALA A 89 -22.77 8.68 5.62
N ILE A 90 -21.53 8.64 6.11
CA ILE A 90 -21.19 8.92 7.52
C ILE A 90 -21.55 10.37 7.87
N ALA A 91 -21.19 11.34 7.01
CA ALA A 91 -21.53 12.75 7.21
C ALA A 91 -23.06 12.99 7.21
N ALA A 92 -23.79 12.34 6.31
CA ALA A 92 -25.25 12.42 6.27
C ALA A 92 -25.91 11.83 7.52
N LEU A 93 -25.36 10.73 8.06
CA LEU A 93 -25.83 10.14 9.30
C LEU A 93 -25.55 11.07 10.49
N ALA A 94 -24.33 11.61 10.60
CA ALA A 94 -23.96 12.54 11.68
C ALA A 94 -24.89 13.76 11.72
N LYS A 95 -25.13 14.39 10.56
CA LYS A 95 -26.08 15.50 10.44
C LYS A 95 -27.49 15.11 10.89
N ARG A 96 -27.96 13.92 10.50
CA ARG A 96 -29.28 13.39 10.90
C ARG A 96 -29.37 13.04 12.38
N TRP A 97 -28.25 12.84 13.07
CA TRP A 97 -28.21 12.63 14.52
C TRP A 97 -28.32 13.96 15.27
N GLU A 98 -27.60 15.00 14.83
CA GLU A 98 -27.68 16.36 15.40
C GLU A 98 -29.09 16.97 15.28
N GLU A 99 -29.71 16.87 14.10
CA GLU A 99 -31.09 17.35 13.85
C GLU A 99 -32.14 16.62 14.72
N ARG A 100 -31.83 15.42 15.19
CA ARG A 100 -32.73 14.62 16.04
C ARG A 100 -32.54 14.94 17.51
N THR A 101 -31.30 15.18 17.95
CA THR A 101 -31.00 15.57 19.32
C THR A 101 -31.52 16.98 19.65
N GLU A 102 -31.54 17.87 18.66
CA GLU A 102 -32.06 19.25 18.81
C GLU A 102 -33.59 19.26 18.93
N ARG A 103 -34.30 18.36 18.25
CA ARG A 103 -35.76 18.17 18.41
C ARG A 103 -36.17 17.54 19.74
N MET A 104 -35.26 16.86 20.45
CA MET A 104 -35.57 16.21 21.73
C MET A 104 -35.39 17.13 22.95
N HIS A 105 -34.68 18.25 22.82
CA HIS A 105 -34.46 19.22 23.91
C HIS A 105 -35.37 20.47 23.84
N GLY A 106 -36.18 20.62 22.79
CA GLY A 106 -37.10 21.76 22.61
C GLY A 106 -38.52 21.59 23.22
N GLY A 107 -38.76 20.54 24.01
CA GLY A 107 -40.09 20.17 24.51
C GLY A 107 -40.27 20.25 26.03
N ALA A 108 -39.47 21.09 26.71
CA ALA A 108 -39.64 21.40 28.13
C ALA A 108 -39.80 22.93 28.29
N GLY A 109 -40.99 23.41 27.96
CA GLY A 109 -41.47 24.77 28.21
C GLY A 109 -42.91 24.71 28.68
#